data_AF-A0A523FEK9-F1
#
_entry.id   AF-A0A523FEK9-F1
#
_cell.length_a   1.000
_cell.length_b   1.000
_cell.length_c   1.000
_cell.angle_alpha   90.00
_cell.angle_beta   90.00
_cell.angle_gamma   90.00
#
_symmetry.space_group_name_H-M   'P 1'
#
loop_
_entity.id
_entity.type
_entity.pdbx_description
1 polymer ?
#
loop_
_entity_poly.entity_id
_entity_poly.type
_entity_poly.pdbx_seq_one_letter_code
_entity_poly.pdbx_strand_id
1 'polypeptide(L)'
;MGILSKFPAHPVFIALLFWLSPYEQNWTELIFAETWRSGVFLVVAAAILTTLIWVYTKNWGRAGLAASLILFAILFYGELFDSLYITSGGILSNFWFATGWIGLLGFLIVGVLRENSDFKSFTLLLNVMLFVVLLPPTQHLMSKSSGDFLIPQPADYLSDSELATLEDSGRNVEDKPDIFFLIFDRFASDETLLNRYGYDNSSFSDALRRQGFYVADEAHANYTKTAFSLASSLNLTHLDFLSEKIGEGSGDWRPAHSMIRNHQVGKYLVDRNYQYLHIGSAWGPTRKSALAHVNYSGATPNHKTREYLNEFELYILSDTLIDRIVDNRITGRRSNLFRRQYERVKLKFDYLRSIPQDNSPRFIFAHLLLPIHPSCFRLTVAFCHQNS
;
A
#
# COMPACT_ATOMS: atom_id res chain seq x y z
N MET A 1 16.18 -20.75 36.83
CA MET A 1 16.48 -20.21 35.47
C MET A 1 15.50 -20.83 34.48
N GLY A 2 14.49 -20.06 34.08
CA GLY A 2 13.33 -20.53 33.32
C GLY A 2 13.57 -20.74 31.82
N ILE A 3 12.52 -21.16 31.10
CA ILE A 3 12.51 -21.41 29.65
C ILE A 3 13.11 -20.23 28.85
N LEU A 4 12.86 -18.99 29.30
CA LEU A 4 13.32 -17.75 28.66
C LEU A 4 14.85 -17.54 28.66
N SER A 5 15.61 -18.22 29.53
CA SER A 5 17.07 -18.17 29.49
C SER A 5 17.69 -19.28 28.64
N LYS A 6 16.88 -20.25 28.18
CA LYS A 6 17.32 -21.37 27.35
C LYS A 6 16.95 -21.20 25.88
N PHE A 7 15.86 -20.51 25.58
CA PHE A 7 15.38 -20.29 24.22
C PHE A 7 15.47 -18.81 23.82
N PRO A 8 16.13 -18.48 22.69
CA PRO A 8 16.25 -17.11 22.21
C PRO A 8 14.97 -16.68 21.49
N ALA A 9 14.09 -15.95 22.18
CA ALA A 9 12.91 -15.34 21.58
C ALA A 9 13.23 -14.02 20.85
N HIS A 10 14.36 -13.40 21.20
CA HIS A 10 14.83 -12.14 20.64
C HIS A 10 14.92 -12.06 19.10
N PRO A 11 15.26 -13.12 18.32
CA PRO A 11 15.21 -13.03 16.85
C PRO A 11 13.78 -12.81 16.35
N VAL A 12 12.79 -13.47 16.96
CA VAL A 12 11.37 -13.29 16.65
C VAL A 12 10.89 -11.91 17.08
N PHE A 13 11.33 -11.42 18.25
CA PHE A 13 10.95 -10.07 18.69
C PHE A 13 11.49 -8.97 17.76
N ILE A 14 12.70 -9.12 17.22
CA ILE A 14 13.24 -8.20 16.20
C ILE A 14 12.37 -8.22 14.93
N ALA A 15 12.00 -9.41 14.45
CA ALA A 15 11.12 -9.54 13.29
C ALA A 15 9.74 -8.91 13.53
N LEU A 16 9.17 -9.11 14.72
CA LEU A 16 7.90 -8.49 15.11
C LEU A 16 8.01 -6.97 15.22
N LEU A 17 9.08 -6.44 15.83
CA LEU A 17 9.31 -5.00 15.93
C LEU A 17 9.37 -4.33 14.56
N PHE A 18 10.14 -4.92 13.64
CA PHE A 18 10.29 -4.42 12.28
C PHE A 18 8.95 -4.38 11.52
N TRP A 19 8.10 -5.38 11.73
CA TRP A 19 6.77 -5.43 11.13
C TRP A 19 5.77 -4.49 11.82
N LEU A 20 5.77 -4.47 13.15
CA LEU A 20 4.73 -3.82 13.94
C LEU A 20 4.88 -2.30 13.96
N SER A 21 6.12 -1.80 14.05
CA SER A 21 6.41 -0.36 14.10
C SER A 21 5.80 0.42 12.91
N PRO A 22 6.06 0.06 11.64
CA PRO A 22 5.46 0.78 10.51
C PRO A 22 3.95 0.56 10.39
N TYR A 23 3.42 -0.57 10.85
CA TYR A 23 1.96 -0.76 10.88
C TYR A 23 1.31 0.14 11.94
N GLU A 24 1.90 0.24 13.12
CA GLU A 24 1.42 1.10 14.20
C GLU A 24 1.46 2.57 13.80
N GLN A 25 2.52 3.04 13.13
CA GLN A 25 2.61 4.43 12.66
C GLN A 25 1.56 4.78 11.60
N ASN A 26 1.09 3.78 10.84
CA ASN A 26 0.14 3.95 9.74
C ASN A 26 -1.22 3.27 10.03
N TRP A 27 -1.54 3.06 11.31
CA TRP A 27 -2.72 2.30 11.73
C TRP A 27 -4.05 2.95 11.29
N THR A 28 -4.03 4.25 11.00
CA THR A 28 -5.18 5.02 10.53
C THR A 28 -5.44 4.89 9.03
N GLU A 29 -4.49 4.37 8.26
CA GLU A 29 -4.61 4.22 6.81
C GLU A 29 -4.64 2.74 6.39
N LEU A 30 -3.90 1.90 7.11
CA LEU A 30 -3.73 0.48 6.80
C LEU A 30 -4.71 -0.40 7.57
N ILE A 31 -5.20 -1.43 6.88
CA ILE A 31 -6.02 -2.49 7.50
C ILE A 31 -5.09 -3.66 7.84
N PHE A 32 -5.27 -4.27 9.01
CA PHE A 32 -4.49 -5.43 9.46
C PHE A 32 -4.42 -6.58 8.43
N ALA A 33 -5.51 -6.80 7.70
CA ALA A 33 -5.61 -7.81 6.64
C ALA A 33 -4.55 -7.64 5.53
N GLU A 34 -3.99 -6.44 5.37
CA GLU A 34 -2.94 -6.15 4.40
C GLU A 34 -1.54 -6.42 4.95
N THR A 35 -1.34 -6.36 6.27
CA THR A 35 0.00 -6.40 6.88
C THR A 35 0.36 -7.75 7.47
N TRP A 36 -0.63 -8.55 7.91
CA TRP A 36 -0.38 -9.77 8.70
C TRP A 36 0.50 -10.80 7.99
N ARG A 37 0.36 -10.96 6.67
CA ARG A 37 1.10 -11.99 5.91
C ARG A 37 2.61 -11.76 5.96
N SER A 38 3.05 -10.50 5.87
CA SER A 38 4.46 -10.14 5.98
C SER A 38 4.99 -10.31 7.39
N GLY A 39 4.16 -10.06 8.41
CA GLY A 39 4.53 -10.33 9.81
C GLY A 39 4.77 -11.80 10.05
N VAL A 40 3.86 -12.67 9.59
CA VAL A 40 4.01 -14.13 9.64
C VAL A 40 5.27 -14.58 8.89
N PHE A 41 5.48 -14.07 7.67
CA PHE A 41 6.67 -14.38 6.89
C PHE A 41 7.97 -14.05 7.64
N LEU A 42 8.07 -12.86 8.24
CA LEU A 42 9.26 -12.42 8.97
C LEU A 42 9.50 -13.26 10.23
N VAL A 43 8.44 -13.61 10.97
CA VAL A 43 8.54 -14.48 12.15
C VAL A 43 9.02 -15.88 11.76
N VAL A 44 8.45 -16.45 10.70
CA VAL A 44 8.86 -17.77 10.19
C VAL A 44 10.30 -17.73 9.68
N ALA A 45 10.68 -16.69 8.93
CA ALA A 45 12.05 -16.51 8.46
C ALA A 45 13.05 -16.40 9.63
N ALA A 46 12.72 -15.66 10.69
CA ALA A 46 13.54 -15.56 11.89
C ALA A 46 13.70 -16.92 12.60
N ALA A 47 12.62 -17.69 12.72
CA ALA A 47 12.64 -19.02 13.31
C ALA A 47 13.48 -20.01 12.47
N ILE A 48 13.34 -19.99 11.15
CA ILE A 48 14.13 -20.82 10.23
C ILE A 48 15.61 -20.44 10.33
N LEU A 49 15.95 -19.15 10.24
CA LEU A 49 17.33 -18.69 10.35
C LEU A 49 17.97 -19.12 11.68
N THR A 50 17.27 -18.92 12.79
CA THR A 50 17.73 -19.35 14.12
C THR A 50 17.95 -20.86 14.18
N THR A 51 17.02 -21.64 13.61
CA THR A 51 17.13 -23.10 13.55
C THR A 51 18.32 -23.56 12.71
N LEU A 52 18.55 -22.95 11.54
CA LEU A 52 19.67 -23.28 10.67
C LEU A 52 21.02 -23.01 11.35
N ILE A 53 21.15 -21.89 12.04
CA ILE A 53 22.38 -21.58 12.81
C ILE A 53 22.51 -22.53 13.99
N TRP A 54 21.41 -22.87 14.67
CA TRP A 54 21.40 -23.85 15.76
C TRP A 54 21.84 -25.24 15.29
N VAL A 55 21.45 -25.69 14.09
CA VAL A 55 21.90 -26.98 13.54
C VAL A 55 23.42 -27.04 13.46
N TYR A 56 24.08 -25.91 13.16
CA TYR A 56 25.54 -25.79 13.11
C TYR A 56 26.18 -25.63 14.50
N THR A 57 25.68 -24.70 15.33
CA THR A 57 26.30 -24.38 16.63
C THR A 57 25.95 -25.34 17.75
N LYS A 58 24.87 -26.11 17.59
CA LYS A 58 24.22 -26.95 18.61
C LYS A 58 23.97 -26.23 19.95
N ASN A 59 23.87 -24.89 19.90
CA ASN A 59 23.75 -24.05 21.08
C ASN A 59 22.75 -22.92 20.79
N TRP A 60 21.66 -22.89 21.56
CA TRP A 60 20.58 -21.93 21.38
C TRP A 60 21.01 -20.49 21.62
N GLY A 61 21.86 -20.21 22.61
CA GLY A 61 22.33 -18.85 22.88
C GLY A 61 23.17 -18.27 21.73
N ARG A 62 24.12 -19.06 21.21
CA ARG A 62 24.92 -18.67 20.04
C ARG A 62 24.07 -18.49 18.78
N ALA A 63 23.17 -19.45 18.53
CA ALA A 63 22.28 -19.41 17.38
C ALA A 63 21.35 -18.20 17.41
N GLY A 64 20.73 -17.94 18.57
CA GLY A 64 19.88 -16.78 18.77
C GLY A 64 20.63 -15.48 18.56
N LEU A 65 21.82 -15.34 19.15
CA LEU A 65 22.58 -14.10 19.08
C LEU A 65 23.02 -13.80 17.65
N ALA A 66 23.56 -14.80 16.94
CA ALA A 66 23.91 -14.65 15.54
C ALA A 66 22.68 -14.35 14.67
N ALA A 67 21.54 -15.03 14.88
CA ALA A 67 20.31 -14.75 14.15
C ALA A 67 19.80 -13.32 14.39
N SER A 68 19.83 -12.83 15.63
CA SER A 68 19.45 -11.46 15.95
C SER A 68 20.35 -10.42 15.33
N LEU A 69 21.68 -10.65 15.32
CA LEU A 69 22.61 -9.75 14.64
C LEU A 69 22.32 -9.66 13.13
N ILE A 70 22.09 -10.82 12.49
CA ILE A 70 21.76 -10.87 11.06
C ILE A 70 20.42 -10.17 10.78
N LEU A 71 19.37 -10.49 11.54
CA LEU A 71 18.05 -9.89 11.35
C LEU A 71 18.08 -8.39 11.58
N PHE A 72 18.72 -7.93 12.65
CA PHE A 72 18.86 -6.50 12.93
C PHE A 72 19.61 -5.78 11.80
N ALA A 73 20.75 -6.33 11.38
CA ALA A 73 21.57 -5.73 10.33
C ALA A 73 20.88 -5.69 8.96
N ILE A 74 19.98 -6.63 8.68
CA ILE A 74 19.22 -6.66 7.42
C ILE A 74 17.97 -5.78 7.50
N LEU A 75 17.16 -5.94 8.55
CA LEU A 75 15.84 -5.33 8.63
C LEU A 75 15.93 -3.83 8.92
N PHE A 76 16.78 -3.41 9.86
CA PHE A 76 16.86 -2.01 10.30
C PHE A 76 17.94 -1.20 9.56
N TYR A 77 18.45 -1.71 8.43
CA TYR A 77 19.52 -1.05 7.69
C TYR A 77 19.12 0.33 7.15
N GLY A 78 17.94 0.43 6.54
CA GLY A 78 17.49 1.65 5.89
C GLY A 78 17.25 2.78 6.89
N GLU A 79 16.54 2.50 7.98
CA GLU A 79 16.37 3.44 9.10
C GLU A 79 17.71 3.94 9.67
N LEU A 80 18.67 3.04 9.91
CA LEU A 80 20.00 3.40 10.41
C LEU A 80 20.78 4.24 9.39
N PHE A 81 20.78 3.84 8.11
CA PHE A 81 21.46 4.57 7.05
C PHE A 81 20.85 5.95 6.85
N ASP A 82 19.52 6.06 6.76
CA ASP A 82 18.81 7.31 6.50
C ASP A 82 19.02 8.30 7.67
N SER A 83 18.97 7.83 8.93
CA SER A 83 19.29 8.66 10.10
C SER A 83 20.72 9.21 10.04
N LEU A 84 21.72 8.36 9.75
CA LEU A 84 23.11 8.79 9.67
C LEU A 84 23.40 9.67 8.46
N TYR A 85 22.74 9.40 7.33
CA TYR A 85 22.81 10.23 6.14
C TYR A 85 22.35 11.65 6.45
N ILE A 86 21.21 11.82 7.12
CA ILE A 86 20.69 13.13 7.55
C ILE A 86 21.67 13.81 8.52
N THR A 87 22.13 13.12 9.57
CA THR A 87 23.06 13.70 10.55
C THR A 87 24.41 14.08 9.93
N SER A 88 24.85 13.35 8.90
CA SER A 88 26.08 13.67 8.15
C SER A 88 25.94 14.83 7.15
N GLY A 89 24.76 15.43 7.03
CA GLY A 89 24.50 16.46 6.01
C GLY A 89 24.46 15.92 4.57
N GLY A 90 24.14 14.64 4.39
CA GLY A 90 24.05 13.99 3.09
C GLY A 90 25.38 13.52 2.49
N ILE A 91 26.46 13.52 3.28
CA ILE A 91 27.82 13.15 2.83
C ILE A 91 28.00 11.63 2.80
N LEU A 92 27.26 10.89 3.64
CA LEU A 92 27.42 9.45 3.78
C LEU A 92 26.97 8.69 2.52
N SER A 93 27.90 7.99 1.86
CA SER A 93 27.58 7.11 0.73
C SER A 93 27.01 5.77 1.21
N ASN A 94 25.87 5.36 0.64
CA ASN A 94 25.27 4.04 0.87
C ASN A 94 26.26 2.89 0.59
N PHE A 95 27.13 3.03 -0.41
CA PHE A 95 28.10 1.98 -0.76
C PHE A 95 29.14 1.76 0.36
N TRP A 96 29.72 2.86 0.86
CA TRP A 96 30.72 2.79 1.93
C TRP A 96 30.10 2.37 3.26
N PHE A 97 28.89 2.84 3.56
CA PHE A 97 28.14 2.42 4.74
C PHE A 97 27.81 0.92 4.69
N ALA A 98 27.24 0.43 3.58
CA ALA A 98 26.95 -0.99 3.36
C ALA A 98 28.19 -1.88 3.57
N THR A 99 29.32 -1.46 3.00
CA THR A 99 30.58 -2.22 3.09
C THR A 99 31.08 -2.30 4.53
N GLY A 100 31.11 -1.18 5.24
CA GLY A 100 31.47 -1.15 6.66
C GLY A 100 30.49 -1.96 7.53
N TRP A 101 29.20 -1.86 7.24
CA TRP A 101 28.13 -2.56 7.96
C TRP A 101 28.22 -4.08 7.80
N ILE A 102 28.44 -4.57 6.58
CA ILE A 102 28.66 -6.00 6.31
C ILE A 102 29.96 -6.50 6.96
N GLY A 103 31.03 -5.70 6.91
CA GLY A 103 32.29 -6.02 7.58
C GLY A 103 32.14 -6.16 9.09
N LEU A 104 31.45 -5.20 9.73
CA LEU A 104 31.13 -5.23 11.15
C LEU A 104 30.26 -6.44 11.52
N LEU A 105 29.21 -6.70 10.73
CA LEU A 105 28.33 -7.86 10.94
C LEU A 105 29.13 -9.18 10.87
N GLY A 106 29.98 -9.33 9.85
CA GLY A 106 30.83 -10.50 9.69
C GLY A 106 31.78 -10.70 10.87
N PHE A 107 32.43 -9.63 11.34
CA PHE A 107 33.29 -9.65 12.52
C PHE A 107 32.53 -10.11 13.78
N LEU A 108 31.35 -9.53 14.04
CA LEU A 108 30.54 -9.89 15.21
C LEU A 108 30.04 -11.35 15.14
N ILE A 109 29.58 -11.80 13.98
CA ILE A 109 29.14 -13.20 13.79
C ILE A 109 30.30 -14.17 14.06
N VAL A 110 31.49 -13.91 13.50
CA VAL A 110 32.66 -14.76 13.74
C VAL A 110 33.01 -14.81 15.22
N GLY A 111 32.95 -13.67 15.92
CA GLY A 111 33.14 -13.61 17.38
C GLY A 111 32.15 -14.50 18.14
N VAL A 112 30.86 -14.38 17.85
CA VAL A 112 29.80 -15.17 18.50
C VAL A 112 29.92 -16.67 18.20
N LEU A 113 30.29 -17.03 16.97
CA LEU A 113 30.40 -18.44 16.56
C LEU A 113 31.67 -19.12 17.10
N ARG A 114 32.76 -18.36 17.33
CA ARG A 114 34.01 -18.88 17.91
C ARG A 114 33.98 -18.96 19.43
N GLU A 115 33.10 -18.21 20.07
CA GLU A 115 32.95 -18.21 21.52
C GLU A 115 32.35 -19.53 22.03
N ASN A 116 32.83 -19.99 23.20
CA ASN A 116 32.37 -21.25 23.83
C ASN A 116 31.32 -21.02 24.92
N SER A 117 31.01 -19.77 25.24
CA SER A 117 29.93 -19.40 26.16
C SER A 117 28.55 -19.85 25.68
N ASP A 118 27.65 -20.12 26.62
CA ASP A 118 26.26 -20.47 26.33
C ASP A 118 25.34 -19.26 26.15
N PHE A 119 25.85 -18.05 26.42
CA PHE A 119 25.15 -16.77 26.32
C PHE A 119 23.80 -16.70 27.07
N LYS A 120 23.50 -17.59 28.02
CA LYS A 120 22.17 -17.65 28.66
C LYS A 120 21.72 -16.34 29.30
N SER A 121 22.62 -15.67 30.03
CA SER A 121 22.33 -14.38 30.67
C SER A 121 22.08 -13.28 29.65
N PHE A 122 22.84 -13.30 28.54
CA PHE A 122 22.68 -12.34 27.45
C PHE A 122 21.38 -12.57 26.68
N THR A 123 21.03 -13.83 26.43
CA THR A 123 19.73 -14.21 25.85
C THR A 123 18.58 -13.75 26.74
N LEU A 124 18.66 -13.94 28.06
CA LEU A 124 17.63 -13.45 28.98
C LEU A 124 17.50 -11.93 28.91
N LEU A 125 18.63 -11.21 28.93
CA LEU A 125 18.65 -9.74 28.82
C LEU A 125 17.98 -9.27 27.52
N LEU A 126 18.38 -9.82 26.38
CA LEU A 126 17.81 -9.46 25.07
C LEU A 126 16.32 -9.80 24.96
N ASN A 127 15.91 -10.98 25.46
CA ASN A 127 14.50 -11.37 25.49
C ASN A 127 13.67 -10.35 26.29
N VAL A 128 14.14 -9.95 27.48
CA VAL A 128 13.44 -8.97 28.33
C VAL A 128 13.43 -7.59 27.67
N MET A 129 14.57 -7.10 27.19
CA MET A 129 14.66 -5.78 26.54
C MET A 129 13.73 -5.68 25.34
N LEU A 130 13.79 -6.64 24.40
CA LEU A 130 12.98 -6.58 23.19
C LEU A 130 11.49 -6.84 23.48
N PHE A 131 11.16 -7.63 24.49
CA PHE A 131 9.79 -7.74 24.97
C PHE A 131 9.27 -6.40 25.48
N VAL A 132 10.06 -5.68 26.30
CA VAL A 132 9.69 -4.34 26.80
C VAL A 132 9.52 -3.35 25.64
N VAL A 133 10.40 -3.36 24.64
CA VAL A 133 10.30 -2.48 23.46
C VAL A 133 9.07 -2.82 22.59
N LEU A 134 8.59 -4.06 22.61
CA LEU A 134 7.35 -4.47 21.94
C LEU A 134 6.08 -3.99 22.64
N LEU A 135 6.13 -3.65 23.94
CA LEU A 135 4.93 -3.28 24.70
C LEU A 135 4.26 -2.00 24.19
N PRO A 136 4.95 -0.88 23.94
CA PRO A 136 4.29 0.34 23.48
C PRO A 136 3.48 0.18 22.18
N PRO A 137 4.03 -0.34 21.06
CA PRO A 137 3.25 -0.47 19.83
C PRO A 137 2.10 -1.47 19.96
N THR A 138 2.28 -2.54 20.75
CA THR A 138 1.18 -3.50 21.00
C THR A 138 0.07 -2.90 21.86
N GLN A 139 0.42 -2.16 22.92
CA GLN A 139 -0.54 -1.48 23.78
C GLN A 139 -1.32 -0.39 23.03
N HIS A 140 -0.65 0.39 22.18
CA HIS A 140 -1.34 1.38 21.34
C HIS A 140 -2.39 0.69 20.46
N LEU A 141 -2.01 -0.36 19.72
CA LEU A 141 -2.95 -1.08 18.86
C LEU A 141 -4.09 -1.76 19.64
N MET A 142 -3.80 -2.33 20.82
CA MET A 142 -4.84 -2.93 21.68
C MET A 142 -5.85 -1.89 22.20
N SER A 143 -5.37 -0.69 22.57
CA SER A 143 -6.24 0.41 22.98
C SER A 143 -7.17 0.86 21.85
N LYS A 144 -6.71 0.78 20.60
CA LYS A 144 -7.50 1.13 19.41
C LYS A 144 -8.44 0.00 18.98
N SER A 145 -8.05 -1.25 19.18
CA SER A 145 -8.87 -2.43 18.85
C SER A 145 -10.08 -2.61 19.78
N SER A 146 -10.06 -1.97 20.95
CA SER A 146 -11.13 -2.06 21.95
C SER A 146 -12.32 -1.11 21.67
N GLY A 147 -12.17 -0.19 20.71
CA GLY A 147 -13.26 0.60 20.14
C GLY A 147 -13.53 0.15 18.71
N ASP A 148 -14.61 -0.62 18.53
CA ASP A 148 -15.22 -1.01 17.25
C ASP A 148 -14.26 -1.30 16.09
N PHE A 149 -13.66 -2.49 16.11
CA PHE A 149 -13.07 -3.15 14.93
C PHE A 149 -14.14 -3.53 13.87
N LEU A 150 -15.39 -3.10 14.05
CA LEU A 150 -16.44 -3.20 13.05
C LEU A 150 -16.21 -2.08 12.05
N ILE A 151 -15.43 -2.39 11.03
CA ILE A 151 -15.29 -1.54 9.86
C ILE A 151 -16.71 -1.18 9.38
N PRO A 152 -17.13 0.10 9.43
CA PRO A 152 -18.43 0.55 8.96
C PRO A 152 -18.72 0.00 7.56
N GLN A 153 -19.73 -0.88 7.39
CA GLN A 153 -20.21 -1.23 6.06
C GLN A 153 -21.14 -0.14 5.59
N PRO A 154 -21.10 0.31 4.32
CA PRO A 154 -22.09 1.26 3.81
C PRO A 154 -23.54 0.81 4.04
N ALA A 155 -23.79 -0.51 4.04
CA ALA A 155 -25.09 -1.12 4.30
C ALA A 155 -25.56 -0.99 5.77
N ASP A 156 -24.64 -0.71 6.71
CA ASP A 156 -25.01 -0.48 8.12
C ASP A 156 -25.54 0.94 8.35
N TYR A 157 -25.43 1.85 7.37
CA TYR A 157 -25.74 3.28 7.53
C TYR A 157 -26.69 3.86 6.49
N LEU A 158 -26.79 3.24 5.31
CA LEU A 158 -27.89 3.57 4.41
C LEU A 158 -29.16 3.00 5.02
N SER A 159 -30.12 3.85 5.33
CA SER A 159 -31.41 3.35 5.78
C SER A 159 -32.00 2.42 4.71
N ASP A 160 -32.74 1.38 5.11
CA ASP A 160 -33.52 0.57 4.18
C ASP A 160 -34.40 1.45 3.29
N SER A 161 -34.76 2.66 3.75
CA SER A 161 -35.49 3.66 2.97
C SER A 161 -34.66 4.28 1.84
N GLU A 162 -33.38 4.62 2.05
CA GLU A 162 -32.48 5.20 1.02
C GLU A 162 -32.05 4.16 -0.02
N LEU A 163 -31.91 2.90 0.40
CA LEU A 163 -31.72 1.77 -0.50
C LEU A 163 -33.01 1.39 -1.24
N ALA A 164 -34.17 1.57 -0.61
CA ALA A 164 -35.47 1.40 -1.25
C ALA A 164 -35.81 2.54 -2.24
N THR A 165 -35.22 3.73 -2.11
CA THR A 165 -35.35 4.81 -3.11
C THR A 165 -34.58 4.55 -4.41
N LEU A 166 -33.76 3.49 -4.48
CA LEU A 166 -33.45 2.86 -5.76
C LEU A 166 -34.68 2.08 -6.22
N GLU A 167 -35.81 2.78 -6.34
CA GLU A 167 -37.01 2.26 -6.97
C GLU A 167 -36.57 1.73 -8.33
N ASP A 168 -36.76 0.43 -8.54
CA ASP A 168 -36.70 -0.11 -9.88
C ASP A 168 -37.69 0.71 -10.69
N SER A 169 -37.18 1.58 -11.56
CA SER A 169 -37.99 2.48 -12.38
C SER A 169 -39.00 1.74 -13.28
N GLY A 170 -39.11 0.41 -13.16
CA GLY A 170 -39.93 -0.48 -13.95
C GLY A 170 -39.46 -0.57 -15.39
N ARG A 171 -38.45 0.22 -15.76
CA ARG A 171 -37.77 0.14 -17.05
C ARG A 171 -36.85 -1.05 -17.01
N ASN A 172 -37.39 -2.19 -17.43
CA ASN A 172 -36.57 -3.20 -18.06
C ASN A 172 -35.84 -2.51 -19.22
N VAL A 173 -34.59 -2.12 -18.98
CA VAL A 173 -33.71 -1.71 -20.07
C VAL A 173 -33.40 -3.00 -20.81
N GLU A 174 -34.20 -3.32 -21.83
CA GLU A 174 -34.02 -4.52 -22.66
C GLU A 174 -32.59 -4.58 -23.22
N ASP A 175 -31.98 -3.41 -23.47
CA ASP A 175 -30.59 -3.23 -23.88
C ASP A 175 -29.75 -2.53 -22.80
N LYS A 176 -29.28 -3.29 -21.80
CA LYS A 176 -28.38 -2.77 -20.76
C LYS A 176 -27.06 -2.30 -21.39
N PRO A 177 -26.71 -0.99 -21.33
CA PRO A 177 -25.46 -0.50 -21.90
C PRO A 177 -24.29 -0.85 -20.99
N ASP A 178 -23.09 -0.89 -21.56
CA ASP A 178 -21.85 -0.85 -20.79
C ASP A 178 -21.73 0.48 -20.05
N ILE A 179 -21.28 0.42 -18.79
CA ILE A 179 -21.08 1.59 -17.92
C ILE A 179 -19.59 1.75 -17.67
N PHE A 180 -19.00 2.83 -18.21
CA PHE A 180 -17.62 3.21 -17.96
C PHE A 180 -17.56 4.30 -16.89
N PHE A 181 -17.06 3.94 -15.70
CA PHE A 181 -16.76 4.90 -14.64
C PHE A 181 -15.26 5.09 -14.50
N LEU A 182 -14.75 6.14 -15.14
CA LEU A 182 -13.32 6.43 -15.25
C LEU A 182 -12.93 7.60 -14.33
N ILE A 183 -12.04 7.32 -13.39
CA ILE A 183 -11.50 8.32 -12.45
C ILE A 183 -10.07 8.66 -12.86
N PHE A 184 -9.87 9.92 -13.25
CA PHE A 184 -8.56 10.50 -13.52
C PHE A 184 -8.09 11.26 -12.28
N ASP A 185 -7.32 10.61 -11.42
CA ASP A 185 -6.90 11.18 -10.14
C ASP A 185 -6.00 12.39 -10.36
N ARG A 186 -6.30 13.48 -9.66
CA ARG A 186 -5.63 14.78 -9.73
C ARG A 186 -5.73 15.49 -11.09
N PHE A 187 -6.67 15.11 -11.94
CA PHE A 187 -7.00 15.89 -13.12
C PHE A 187 -7.81 17.14 -12.73
N ALA A 188 -7.28 18.31 -13.03
CA ALA A 188 -7.89 19.59 -12.64
C ALA A 188 -8.99 20.02 -13.63
N SER A 189 -9.96 20.82 -13.17
CA SER A 189 -10.99 21.42 -14.03
C SER A 189 -10.38 22.37 -15.06
N ASP A 190 -11.09 22.64 -16.16
CA ASP A 190 -10.68 23.60 -17.18
C ASP A 190 -10.39 24.98 -16.57
N GLU A 191 -11.25 25.44 -15.65
CA GLU A 191 -11.04 26.68 -14.90
C GLU A 191 -9.72 26.66 -14.10
N THR A 192 -9.45 25.58 -13.37
CA THR A 192 -8.23 25.46 -12.56
C THR A 192 -6.99 25.40 -13.46
N LEU A 193 -7.05 24.63 -14.55
CA LEU A 193 -5.97 24.53 -15.54
C LEU A 193 -5.65 25.90 -16.15
N LEU A 194 -6.66 26.67 -16.52
CA LEU A 194 -6.47 28.00 -17.07
C LEU A 194 -5.94 28.98 -16.02
N ASN A 195 -6.62 29.11 -14.89
CA ASN A 195 -6.36 30.16 -13.90
C ASN A 195 -5.10 29.91 -13.04
N ARG A 196 -4.74 28.64 -12.78
CA ARG A 196 -3.59 28.29 -11.94
C ARG A 196 -2.37 27.85 -12.73
N TYR A 197 -2.57 27.24 -13.89
CA TYR A 197 -1.49 26.66 -14.69
C TYR A 197 -1.31 27.34 -16.06
N GLY A 198 -2.17 28.28 -16.44
CA GLY A 198 -2.10 28.96 -17.74
C GLY A 198 -2.35 28.04 -18.92
N TYR A 199 -3.01 26.89 -18.70
CA TYR A 199 -3.25 25.87 -19.71
C TYR A 199 -4.71 25.89 -20.15
N ASP A 200 -4.93 26.21 -21.43
CA ASP A 200 -6.25 26.16 -22.04
C ASP A 200 -6.59 24.73 -22.48
N ASN A 201 -7.54 24.11 -21.78
CA ASN A 201 -8.03 22.75 -22.05
C ASN A 201 -9.34 22.72 -22.88
N SER A 202 -9.83 23.87 -23.35
CA SER A 202 -11.10 23.99 -24.09
C SER A 202 -11.19 23.04 -25.29
N SER A 203 -10.08 22.90 -26.02
CA SER A 203 -10.00 22.01 -27.19
C SER A 203 -10.33 20.53 -26.88
N PHE A 204 -9.99 20.03 -25.69
CA PHE A 204 -10.35 18.69 -25.24
C PHE A 204 -11.83 18.61 -24.83
N SER A 205 -12.30 19.53 -24.00
CA SER A 205 -13.69 19.56 -23.53
C SER A 205 -14.68 19.77 -24.68
N ASP A 206 -14.35 20.60 -25.66
CA ASP A 206 -15.18 20.78 -26.86
C ASP A 206 -15.18 19.55 -27.76
N ALA A 207 -14.09 18.77 -27.77
CA ALA A 207 -14.09 17.48 -28.45
C ALA A 207 -15.05 16.48 -27.79
N LEU A 208 -15.12 16.45 -26.46
CA LEU A 208 -16.10 15.65 -25.73
C LEU A 208 -17.54 16.10 -26.05
N ARG A 209 -17.82 17.41 -26.01
CA ARG A 209 -19.13 17.97 -26.36
C ARG A 209 -19.55 17.59 -27.78
N ARG A 210 -18.63 17.72 -28.76
CA ARG A 210 -18.89 17.31 -30.16
C ARG A 210 -19.17 15.82 -30.32
N GLN A 211 -18.68 14.98 -29.42
CA GLN A 211 -18.98 13.55 -29.37
C GLN A 211 -20.28 13.23 -28.61
N GLY A 212 -21.00 14.24 -28.12
CA GLY A 212 -22.28 14.08 -27.42
C GLY A 212 -22.15 13.88 -25.91
N PHE A 213 -20.95 14.01 -25.34
CA PHE A 213 -20.80 13.99 -23.88
C PHE A 213 -21.33 15.29 -23.26
N TYR A 214 -22.02 15.13 -22.13
CA TYR A 214 -22.32 16.25 -21.24
C TYR A 214 -21.05 16.63 -20.47
N VAL A 215 -20.62 17.88 -20.61
CA VAL A 215 -19.48 18.45 -19.85
C VAL A 215 -20.05 19.41 -18.82
N ALA A 216 -19.89 19.07 -17.53
CA ALA A 216 -20.39 19.85 -16.42
C ALA A 216 -19.31 20.83 -15.92
N ASP A 217 -19.31 22.04 -16.47
CA ASP A 217 -18.25 23.04 -16.23
C ASP A 217 -18.14 23.49 -14.76
N GLU A 218 -19.25 23.45 -14.02
CA GLU A 218 -19.33 23.87 -12.60
C GLU A 218 -19.41 22.67 -11.63
N ALA A 219 -19.05 21.46 -12.07
CA ALA A 219 -19.07 20.28 -11.21
C ALA A 219 -17.95 20.31 -10.17
N HIS A 220 -18.29 19.95 -8.93
CA HIS A 220 -17.35 19.83 -7.82
C HIS A 220 -17.40 18.43 -7.20
N ALA A 221 -16.25 17.95 -6.71
CA ALA A 221 -16.21 16.76 -5.87
C ALA A 221 -16.81 17.08 -4.49
N ASN A 222 -17.57 16.14 -3.92
CA ASN A 222 -18.13 16.28 -2.57
C ASN A 222 -17.05 16.46 -1.49
N TYR A 223 -15.87 15.87 -1.71
CA TYR A 223 -14.75 15.93 -0.78
C TYR A 223 -13.42 16.09 -1.54
N THR A 224 -12.47 16.80 -0.95
CA THR A 224 -11.21 17.20 -1.62
C THR A 224 -10.14 16.11 -1.66
N LYS A 225 -10.25 15.07 -0.81
CA LYS A 225 -9.29 13.96 -0.76
C LYS A 225 -9.86 12.76 -1.50
N THR A 226 -9.01 12.06 -2.25
CA THR A 226 -9.36 10.90 -3.08
C THR A 226 -10.18 9.86 -2.32
N ALA A 227 -9.82 9.54 -1.08
CA ALA A 227 -10.55 8.55 -0.28
C ALA A 227 -12.01 8.96 -0.01
N PHE A 228 -12.24 10.18 0.45
CA PHE A 228 -13.59 10.66 0.75
C PHE A 228 -14.39 10.96 -0.52
N SER A 229 -13.74 11.46 -1.58
CA SER A 229 -14.37 11.67 -2.88
C SER A 229 -14.90 10.36 -3.46
N LEU A 230 -14.06 9.33 -3.52
CA LEU A 230 -14.45 8.02 -4.02
C LEU A 230 -15.43 7.30 -3.11
N ALA A 231 -15.25 7.36 -1.78
CA ALA A 231 -16.18 6.77 -0.84
C ALA A 231 -17.59 7.36 -1.02
N SER A 232 -17.70 8.68 -1.20
CA SER A 232 -18.98 9.34 -1.46
C SER A 232 -19.57 8.95 -2.82
N SER A 233 -18.81 9.11 -3.91
CA SER A 233 -19.32 8.85 -5.27
C SER A 233 -19.70 7.39 -5.51
N LEU A 234 -18.94 6.43 -4.97
CA LEU A 234 -19.22 5.00 -5.15
C LEU A 234 -20.34 4.49 -4.23
N ASN A 235 -20.71 5.25 -3.20
CA ASN A 235 -21.81 4.92 -2.28
C ASN A 235 -23.03 5.82 -2.42
N LEU A 236 -23.00 6.79 -3.36
CA LEU A 236 -24.11 7.70 -3.65
C LEU A 236 -24.60 8.47 -2.41
N THR A 237 -23.69 8.76 -1.47
CA THR A 237 -24.03 9.41 -0.19
C THR A 237 -22.97 10.41 0.23
N HIS A 238 -23.39 11.45 0.96
CA HIS A 238 -22.48 12.28 1.74
C HIS A 238 -21.93 11.49 2.94
N LEU A 239 -20.78 11.93 3.44
CA LEU A 239 -19.99 11.28 4.48
C LEU A 239 -20.05 12.01 5.83
N ASP A 240 -21.02 12.91 6.01
CA ASP A 240 -21.13 13.73 7.22
C ASP A 240 -21.34 12.86 8.48
N PHE A 241 -21.99 11.71 8.33
CA PHE A 241 -22.15 10.72 9.40
C PHE A 241 -20.81 10.15 9.92
N LEU A 242 -19.71 10.24 9.15
CA LEU A 242 -18.41 9.75 9.61
C LEU A 242 -17.89 10.59 10.78
N SER A 243 -18.06 11.92 10.77
CA SER A 243 -17.57 12.76 11.88
C SER A 243 -18.28 12.44 13.20
N GLU A 244 -19.57 12.11 13.16
CA GLU A 244 -20.33 11.68 14.33
C GLU A 244 -19.84 10.34 14.88
N LYS A 245 -19.38 9.43 14.01
CA LYS A 245 -18.98 8.06 14.38
C LYS A 245 -17.55 7.96 14.85
N ILE A 246 -16.60 8.56 14.13
CA ILE A 246 -15.17 8.44 14.44
C ILE A 246 -14.61 9.68 15.13
N GLY A 247 -15.43 10.71 15.33
CA GLY A 247 -15.07 11.97 15.98
C GLY A 247 -14.61 13.03 14.97
N GLU A 248 -14.99 14.28 15.23
CA GLU A 248 -14.47 15.44 14.50
C GLU A 248 -12.95 15.52 14.64
N GLY A 249 -12.26 15.78 13.52
CA GLY A 249 -10.80 15.82 13.49
C GLY A 249 -10.12 14.45 13.57
N SER A 250 -10.89 13.35 13.51
CA SER A 250 -10.31 12.02 13.44
C SER A 250 -9.39 11.86 12.23
N GLY A 251 -8.19 11.34 12.50
CA GLY A 251 -7.22 11.01 11.48
C GLY A 251 -7.40 9.61 10.90
N ASP A 252 -8.51 8.91 11.17
CA ASP A 252 -8.77 7.53 10.74
C ASP A 252 -9.45 7.46 9.37
N TRP A 253 -8.74 6.97 8.35
CA TRP A 253 -9.20 6.87 6.96
C TRP A 253 -9.76 5.49 6.63
N ARG A 254 -9.62 4.51 7.54
CA ARG A 254 -10.05 3.12 7.31
C ARG A 254 -11.54 3.01 6.99
N PRO A 255 -12.47 3.77 7.62
CA PRO A 255 -13.87 3.74 7.23
C PRO A 255 -14.08 4.09 5.76
N ALA A 256 -13.49 5.20 5.29
CA ALA A 256 -13.57 5.60 3.89
C ALA A 256 -12.93 4.56 2.95
N HIS A 257 -11.77 3.99 3.33
CA HIS A 257 -11.13 2.93 2.55
C HIS A 257 -12.01 1.67 2.44
N SER A 258 -12.75 1.33 3.48
CA SER A 258 -13.72 0.23 3.44
C SER A 258 -14.89 0.53 2.52
N MET A 259 -15.48 1.72 2.64
CA MET A 259 -16.57 2.16 1.79
C MET A 259 -16.21 2.10 0.31
N ILE A 260 -14.95 2.36 -0.06
CA ILE A 260 -14.45 2.20 -1.43
C ILE A 260 -14.36 0.71 -1.83
N ARG A 261 -13.87 -0.16 -0.95
CA ARG A 261 -13.68 -1.58 -1.27
C ARG A 261 -15.00 -2.34 -1.41
N ASN A 262 -15.99 -1.96 -0.61
CA ASN A 262 -17.29 -2.62 -0.56
C ASN A 262 -18.46 -1.69 -0.92
N HIS A 263 -18.31 -1.00 -2.05
CA HIS A 263 -19.19 0.09 -2.45
C HIS A 263 -20.54 -0.35 -3.03
N GLN A 264 -21.55 0.52 -2.88
CA GLN A 264 -22.93 0.29 -3.32
C GLN A 264 -23.07 0.13 -4.84
N VAL A 265 -22.44 1.01 -5.63
CA VAL A 265 -22.57 0.99 -7.10
C VAL A 265 -22.15 -0.37 -7.68
N GLY A 266 -21.05 -0.93 -7.17
CA GLY A 266 -20.52 -2.22 -7.60
C GLY A 266 -21.47 -3.37 -7.27
N LYS A 267 -21.98 -3.41 -6.03
CA LYS A 267 -22.97 -4.42 -5.61
C LYS A 267 -24.23 -4.32 -6.45
N TYR A 268 -24.80 -3.12 -6.56
CA TYR A 268 -26.04 -2.86 -7.29
C TYR A 268 -26.00 -3.34 -8.74
N LEU A 269 -24.87 -3.10 -9.43
CA LEU A 269 -24.69 -3.50 -10.82
C LEU A 269 -24.43 -5.01 -10.95
N VAL A 270 -23.61 -5.59 -10.07
CA VAL A 270 -23.37 -7.04 -10.03
C VAL A 270 -24.68 -7.81 -9.80
N ASP A 271 -25.52 -7.35 -8.87
CA ASP A 271 -26.84 -7.94 -8.58
C ASP A 271 -27.80 -7.86 -9.77
N ARG A 272 -27.53 -6.96 -10.74
CA ARG A 272 -28.29 -6.80 -11.98
C ARG A 272 -27.61 -7.46 -13.18
N ASN A 273 -26.72 -8.42 -12.94
CA ASN A 273 -26.00 -9.21 -13.94
C ASN A 273 -25.02 -8.39 -14.79
N TYR A 274 -24.51 -7.26 -14.28
CA TYR A 274 -23.36 -6.61 -14.93
C TYR A 274 -22.07 -7.37 -14.63
N GLN A 275 -21.28 -7.63 -15.66
CA GLN A 275 -19.92 -8.12 -15.47
C GLN A 275 -19.02 -6.96 -15.02
N TYR A 276 -18.68 -6.96 -13.73
CA TYR A 276 -17.78 -5.98 -13.15
C TYR A 276 -16.28 -6.22 -13.50
N LEU A 277 -15.70 -5.29 -14.28
CA LEU A 277 -14.27 -5.15 -14.56
C LEU A 277 -13.68 -4.01 -13.71
N HIS A 278 -12.68 -4.32 -12.90
CA HIS A 278 -11.99 -3.37 -12.04
C HIS A 278 -10.56 -3.13 -12.53
N ILE A 279 -10.30 -1.93 -13.05
CA ILE A 279 -8.98 -1.49 -13.49
C ILE A 279 -8.35 -0.67 -12.35
N GLY A 280 -7.70 -1.40 -11.45
CA GLY A 280 -7.25 -0.90 -10.16
C GLY A 280 -5.97 -0.07 -10.23
N SER A 281 -5.79 0.86 -9.30
CA SER A 281 -4.60 1.71 -9.19
C SER A 281 -3.49 1.08 -8.35
N ALA A 282 -2.35 1.78 -8.20
CA ALA A 282 -1.30 1.30 -7.29
C ALA A 282 -1.71 1.41 -5.81
N TRP A 283 -2.63 2.35 -5.52
CA TRP A 283 -3.13 2.73 -4.21
C TRP A 283 -4.08 1.67 -3.63
N GLY A 284 -3.79 1.24 -2.40
CA GLY A 284 -4.43 0.11 -1.72
C GLY A 284 -5.96 0.00 -1.88
N PRO A 285 -6.75 1.04 -1.51
CA PRO A 285 -8.22 0.99 -1.52
C PRO A 285 -8.85 0.68 -2.88
N THR A 286 -8.18 1.01 -3.98
CA THR A 286 -8.64 0.74 -5.35
C THR A 286 -7.70 -0.17 -6.13
N ARG A 287 -6.82 -0.91 -5.45
CA ARG A 287 -5.86 -1.79 -6.13
C ARG A 287 -6.56 -3.02 -6.71
N LYS A 288 -7.49 -3.58 -5.94
CA LYS A 288 -8.34 -4.72 -6.32
C LYS A 288 -9.70 -4.53 -5.66
N SER A 289 -10.74 -5.11 -6.25
CA SER A 289 -12.06 -5.24 -5.67
C SER A 289 -12.48 -6.71 -5.59
N ALA A 290 -12.97 -7.12 -4.43
CA ALA A 290 -13.56 -8.44 -4.23
C ALA A 290 -14.92 -8.59 -4.94
N LEU A 291 -15.57 -7.47 -5.26
CA LEU A 291 -16.83 -7.44 -6.01
C LEU A 291 -16.61 -7.71 -7.51
N ALA A 292 -15.39 -7.52 -8.01
CA ALA A 292 -15.10 -7.55 -9.44
C ALA A 292 -14.84 -8.97 -9.94
N HIS A 293 -15.47 -9.31 -11.06
CA HIS A 293 -15.22 -10.57 -11.77
C HIS A 293 -13.82 -10.59 -12.40
N VAL A 294 -13.33 -9.42 -12.82
CA VAL A 294 -11.98 -9.25 -13.40
C VAL A 294 -11.28 -8.09 -12.70
N ASN A 295 -10.07 -8.34 -12.21
CA ASN A 295 -9.18 -7.32 -11.65
C ASN A 295 -7.96 -7.14 -12.56
N TYR A 296 -7.77 -5.94 -13.11
CA TYR A 296 -6.63 -5.59 -13.97
C TYR A 296 -5.78 -4.49 -13.33
N SER A 297 -4.49 -4.74 -13.17
CA SER A 297 -3.54 -3.86 -12.45
C SER A 297 -2.70 -2.97 -13.38
N GLY A 298 -2.64 -3.28 -14.69
CA GLY A 298 -1.73 -2.64 -15.64
C GLY A 298 -0.25 -2.96 -15.44
N ALA A 299 0.11 -4.13 -14.89
CA ALA A 299 1.51 -4.53 -14.70
C ALA A 299 2.08 -5.31 -15.91
N THR A 300 3.34 -5.05 -16.27
CA THR A 300 4.06 -5.83 -17.30
C THR A 300 4.57 -7.16 -16.74
N PRO A 301 4.93 -8.15 -17.59
CA PRO A 301 5.54 -9.41 -17.14
C PRO A 301 6.81 -9.26 -16.29
N ASN A 302 7.58 -8.18 -16.50
CA ASN A 302 8.77 -7.82 -15.70
C ASN A 302 8.42 -7.19 -14.34
N HIS A 303 7.14 -7.03 -14.01
CA HIS A 303 6.62 -6.45 -12.77
C HIS A 303 5.81 -7.44 -11.92
N LYS A 304 5.75 -8.72 -12.31
CA LYS A 304 4.97 -9.76 -11.61
C LYS A 304 5.26 -9.83 -10.11
N THR A 305 6.52 -9.69 -9.68
CA THR A 305 6.89 -9.73 -8.24
C THR A 305 6.16 -8.66 -7.41
N ARG A 306 5.75 -7.54 -8.02
CA ARG A 306 5.07 -6.43 -7.33
C ARG A 306 3.55 -6.50 -7.42
N GLU A 307 3.00 -7.37 -8.25
CA GLU A 307 1.57 -7.70 -8.17
C GLU A 307 1.25 -8.53 -6.93
N TYR A 308 2.23 -9.31 -6.47
CA TYR A 308 2.12 -10.10 -5.24
C TYR A 308 2.33 -9.26 -3.98
N LEU A 309 3.20 -8.24 -4.04
CA LEU A 309 3.48 -7.36 -2.90
C LEU A 309 2.56 -6.14 -2.86
N ASN A 310 1.95 -5.88 -1.70
CA ASN A 310 1.18 -4.65 -1.45
C ASN A 310 2.09 -3.45 -1.11
N GLU A 311 1.50 -2.28 -0.89
CA GLU A 311 2.26 -1.04 -0.61
C GLU A 311 3.06 -1.14 0.69
N PHE A 312 2.48 -1.72 1.73
CA PHE A 312 3.14 -1.95 3.00
C PHE A 312 4.35 -2.90 2.87
N GLU A 313 4.18 -4.01 2.14
CA GLU A 313 5.25 -4.98 1.90
C GLU A 313 6.39 -4.38 1.06
N LEU A 314 6.06 -3.56 0.06
CA LEU A 314 7.05 -2.82 -0.72
C LEU A 314 7.78 -1.78 0.14
N TYR A 315 7.06 -1.12 1.05
CA TYR A 315 7.63 -0.14 1.97
C TYR A 315 8.66 -0.80 2.89
N ILE A 316 8.26 -1.84 3.65
CA ILE A 316 9.18 -2.52 4.57
C ILE A 316 10.35 -3.16 3.82
N LEU A 317 10.12 -3.74 2.63
CA LEU A 317 11.20 -4.33 1.84
C LEU A 317 12.21 -3.27 1.40
N SER A 318 11.75 -2.08 1.01
CA SER A 318 12.61 -0.97 0.57
C SER A 318 13.51 -0.41 1.66
N ASP A 319 13.21 -0.72 2.91
CA ASP A 319 14.03 -0.32 4.04
C ASP A 319 15.09 -1.36 4.42
N THR A 320 15.02 -2.57 3.86
CA THR A 320 16.00 -3.62 4.15
C THR A 320 17.34 -3.42 3.42
N LEU A 321 18.41 -3.97 4.01
CA LEU A 321 19.74 -4.07 3.39
C LEU A 321 19.69 -4.71 2.00
N ILE A 322 18.83 -5.73 1.84
CA ILE A 322 18.73 -6.52 0.60
C ILE A 322 18.33 -5.61 -0.56
N ASP A 323 17.27 -4.81 -0.40
CA ASP A 323 16.80 -3.95 -1.48
C ASP A 323 17.76 -2.76 -1.72
N ARG A 324 18.36 -2.22 -0.65
CA ARG A 324 19.31 -1.10 -0.71
C ARG A 324 20.64 -1.46 -1.38
N ILE A 325 21.02 -2.74 -1.42
CA ILE A 325 22.22 -3.25 -2.12
C ILE A 325 21.88 -3.87 -3.48
N VAL A 326 20.82 -4.67 -3.58
CA VAL A 326 20.44 -5.41 -4.80
C VAL A 326 19.69 -4.50 -5.78
N ASP A 327 20.42 -3.47 -6.26
CA ASP A 327 20.11 -2.59 -7.40
C ASP A 327 18.65 -2.10 -7.53
N ASN A 328 17.90 -1.96 -6.43
CA ASN A 328 16.51 -1.49 -6.42
C ASN A 328 15.62 -2.16 -7.51
N ARG A 329 15.93 -3.37 -7.99
CA ARG A 329 15.16 -3.97 -9.10
C ARG A 329 13.80 -4.45 -8.60
N ILE A 330 13.75 -4.87 -7.34
CA ILE A 330 12.55 -5.37 -6.67
C ILE A 330 11.62 -4.20 -6.32
N THR A 331 12.10 -3.19 -5.56
CA THR A 331 11.31 -2.00 -5.19
C THR A 331 11.40 -0.83 -6.18
N GLY A 332 12.19 -0.92 -7.24
CA GLY A 332 12.17 0.05 -8.33
C GLY A 332 12.60 1.46 -7.95
N ARG A 333 13.26 1.67 -6.81
CA ARG A 333 13.64 3.00 -6.35
C ARG A 333 14.57 3.76 -7.32
N ARG A 334 15.40 3.05 -8.10
CA ARG A 334 16.26 3.64 -9.16
C ARG A 334 15.56 3.87 -10.49
N SER A 335 14.48 3.15 -10.78
CA SER A 335 13.69 3.45 -11.98
C SER A 335 12.80 4.64 -11.69
N ASN A 336 12.80 5.64 -12.58
CA ASN A 336 11.97 6.82 -12.47
C ASN A 336 10.50 6.40 -12.19
N LEU A 337 10.06 6.57 -10.93
CA LEU A 337 8.73 6.16 -10.46
C LEU A 337 7.64 6.78 -11.35
N PHE A 338 7.86 8.01 -11.81
CA PHE A 338 6.96 8.70 -12.74
C PHE A 338 6.86 7.99 -14.09
N ARG A 339 7.99 7.59 -14.68
CA ARG A 339 7.98 6.83 -15.95
C ARG A 339 7.21 5.52 -15.81
N ARG A 340 7.38 4.83 -14.68
CA ARG A 340 6.63 3.58 -14.42
C ARG A 340 5.14 3.82 -14.26
N GLN A 341 4.74 4.87 -13.53
CA GLN A 341 3.32 5.21 -13.42
C GLN A 341 2.74 5.61 -14.78
N TYR A 342 3.50 6.35 -15.60
CA TYR A 342 3.12 6.66 -16.97
C TYR A 342 2.92 5.38 -17.82
N GLU A 343 3.88 4.46 -17.80
CA GLU A 343 3.78 3.18 -18.52
C GLU A 343 2.57 2.35 -18.05
N ARG A 344 2.30 2.32 -16.73
CA ARG A 344 1.10 1.67 -16.17
C ARG A 344 -0.19 2.30 -16.66
N VAL A 345 -0.29 3.63 -16.64
CA VAL A 345 -1.49 4.34 -17.12
C VAL A 345 -1.71 4.06 -18.62
N LYS A 346 -0.64 4.04 -19.41
CA LYS A 346 -0.72 3.69 -20.84
C LYS A 346 -1.26 2.27 -21.05
N LEU A 347 -0.74 1.29 -20.32
CA LEU A 347 -1.23 -0.09 -20.40
C LEU A 347 -2.72 -0.22 -20.05
N LYS A 348 -3.20 0.59 -19.09
CA LYS A 348 -4.63 0.63 -18.75
C LYS A 348 -5.48 1.23 -19.86
N PHE A 349 -5.00 2.27 -20.54
CA PHE A 349 -5.68 2.80 -21.73
C PHE A 349 -5.69 1.78 -22.88
N ASP A 350 -4.59 1.08 -23.11
CA ASP A 350 -4.52 0.01 -24.12
C ASP A 350 -5.49 -1.13 -23.77
N TYR A 351 -5.57 -1.49 -22.48
CA TYR A 351 -6.55 -2.47 -22.01
C TYR A 351 -7.99 -1.99 -22.22
N LEU A 352 -8.33 -0.75 -21.83
CA LEU A 352 -9.65 -0.16 -22.05
C LEU A 352 -10.07 -0.20 -23.53
N ARG A 353 -9.14 0.05 -24.46
CA ARG A 353 -9.38 -0.04 -25.92
C ARG A 353 -9.55 -1.47 -26.42
N SER A 354 -8.95 -2.44 -25.73
CA SER A 354 -8.99 -3.86 -26.11
C SER A 354 -10.23 -4.59 -25.60
N ILE A 355 -11.03 -3.97 -24.74
CA ILE A 355 -12.28 -4.54 -24.24
C ILE A 355 -13.20 -4.79 -25.45
N PRO A 356 -13.53 -6.04 -25.79
CA PRO A 356 -14.33 -6.35 -26.96
C PRO A 356 -15.73 -5.78 -26.82
N GLN A 357 -16.46 -5.50 -27.89
CA GLN A 357 -17.91 -5.32 -27.77
C GLN A 357 -18.54 -6.71 -27.68
N ASP A 358 -19.23 -6.99 -26.59
CA ASP A 358 -19.92 -8.26 -26.37
C ASP A 358 -21.37 -7.99 -25.91
N ASN A 359 -22.20 -9.04 -25.88
CA ASN A 359 -23.62 -8.92 -25.55
C ASN A 359 -23.89 -8.88 -24.04
N SER A 360 -22.86 -8.91 -23.19
CA SER A 360 -23.02 -8.91 -21.74
C SER A 360 -22.81 -7.50 -21.20
N PRO A 361 -23.75 -6.93 -20.43
CA PRO A 361 -23.56 -5.59 -19.90
C PRO A 361 -22.40 -5.56 -18.91
N ARG A 362 -21.47 -4.62 -19.06
CA ARG A 362 -20.29 -4.51 -18.20
C ARG A 362 -20.27 -3.22 -17.42
N PHE A 363 -19.80 -3.34 -16.18
CA PHE A 363 -19.44 -2.18 -15.38
C PHE A 363 -17.93 -2.12 -15.35
N ILE A 364 -17.35 -1.06 -15.90
CA ILE A 364 -15.91 -0.84 -15.97
C ILE A 364 -15.56 0.31 -15.04
N PHE A 365 -14.97 -0.01 -13.88
CA PHE A 365 -14.38 1.00 -13.01
C PHE A 365 -12.89 1.10 -13.29
N ALA A 366 -12.38 2.30 -13.56
CA ALA A 366 -10.94 2.53 -13.72
C ALA A 366 -10.47 3.67 -12.83
N HIS A 367 -9.49 3.40 -11.98
CA HIS A 367 -8.80 4.45 -11.22
C HIS A 367 -7.38 4.66 -11.77
N LEU A 368 -7.17 5.82 -12.38
CA LEU A 368 -5.97 6.21 -13.11
C LEU A 368 -5.23 7.31 -12.34
N LEU A 369 -4.11 6.94 -11.71
CA LEU A 369 -3.24 7.89 -11.02
C LEU A 369 -2.38 8.61 -12.05
N LEU A 370 -2.72 9.85 -12.38
CA LEU A 370 -1.95 10.63 -13.35
C LEU A 370 -0.58 11.01 -12.77
N PRO A 371 0.52 10.89 -13.55
CA PRO A 371 1.84 11.32 -13.10
C PRO A 371 1.85 12.83 -12.79
N ILE A 372 2.41 13.17 -11.64
CA ILE A 372 2.38 14.53 -11.06
C ILE A 372 3.27 15.53 -11.85
N HIS A 373 4.19 15.05 -12.69
CA HIS A 373 5.14 15.92 -13.41
C HIS A 373 4.70 16.21 -14.86
N PRO A 374 4.49 17.50 -15.25
CA PRO A 374 4.01 17.90 -16.57
C PRO A 374 4.84 17.36 -17.76
N SER A 375 6.14 17.16 -17.55
CA SER A 375 7.05 16.68 -18.60
C SER A 375 6.76 15.26 -19.09
N CYS A 376 5.94 14.47 -18.38
CA CYS A 376 5.61 13.11 -18.78
C CYS A 376 4.43 13.03 -19.77
N PHE A 377 3.65 14.11 -19.95
CA PHE A 377 2.51 14.14 -20.89
C PHE A 377 2.81 14.87 -22.20
N ARG A 378 3.90 15.66 -22.29
CA ARG A 378 4.39 16.11 -23.59
C ARG A 378 4.96 14.91 -24.33
N LEU A 379 4.34 14.53 -25.44
CA LEU A 379 4.80 13.55 -26.41
C LEU A 379 6.21 13.94 -26.93
N THR A 380 7.26 13.64 -26.17
CA THR A 380 8.65 13.57 -26.61
C THR A 380 9.44 12.90 -25.48
N VAL A 381 9.95 11.70 -25.76
CA VAL A 381 10.62 10.76 -24.82
C VAL A 381 11.89 11.33 -24.16
N ALA A 382 12.32 12.54 -24.51
CA ALA A 382 13.61 13.11 -24.12
C ALA A 382 13.69 13.65 -22.67
N PHE A 383 12.58 14.09 -22.06
CA PHE A 383 12.65 14.86 -20.80
C PHE A 383 12.57 14.05 -19.50
N CYS A 384 12.34 12.73 -19.55
CA CYS A 384 12.34 11.90 -18.33
C CYS A 384 13.74 11.60 -17.76
N HIS A 385 14.81 12.09 -18.38
CA HIS A 385 16.19 11.75 -18.05
C HIS A 385 16.90 12.68 -17.05
N GLN A 386 16.35 13.84 -16.71
CA GLN A 386 17.18 14.93 -16.18
C GLN A 386 17.23 15.16 -14.67
N ASN A 387 16.47 14.46 -13.83
CA ASN A 387 16.61 14.61 -12.37
C ASN A 387 16.88 13.24 -11.74
N SER A 388 18.15 12.86 -11.77
CA SER A 388 18.76 11.74 -11.03
C SER A 388 19.28 12.21 -9.68
#